data_AF-A0A932U1A9-F1
#
_entry.id   AF-A0A932U1A9-F1
#
_cell.length_a   1.000
_cell.length_b   1.000
_cell.length_c   1.000
_cell.angle_alpha   90.00
_cell.angle_beta   90.00
_cell.angle_gamma   90.00
#
_symmetry.space_group_name_H-M   'P 1'
#
loop_
_entity.id
_entity.type
_entity.pdbx_description
1 polymer ?
#
loop_
_entity_poly.entity_id
_entity_poly.type
_entity_poly.pdbx_seq_one_letter_code
_entity_poly.pdbx_strand_id
1 'polypeptide(L)'
;GEVAPPPAPPPFQERGERLSFDAAVEVVRAGSIFTTHTPVPAGHDAFAFELMEKFFWQFWGQMGIDRERFMALASHDQGWGQQFSMTVLAFHLSAYHNGVSELHSQVSREMWKEMWPGTPVEQVPIGFITNGVHTGTWLAPELRALYDRYLQSDWLEEVDDPATWKRLSAIPDQELWDVHNQRKAKMVEFVRDRVRRQCIRHGEGPRRLAEAGRLLDPDALTLGFARRFATYKRATLIFRDLERLKRILTDPERPAQIVFAGKAHPKDEPGKALIQRIYQLSQQPELVGKIVFVENYDMNVARHLIAGVDVWLNNPRRPHEASGTSGQKAALSGAPNFSILDGWWREGYDGTNGWAIGPSTGSGHREKREYKDTETQDEADALSFYATLEDEILPLFYTRDAAGLPLGWLEKMRRSIATCGPRFSMRRMVKEYTEQLYLPALATGSAAAVDGYAAARSLAEWKRRVRENWHSVNLQSVQGAPTQAGVGDAITLTARLWPGRLSADDLAVEIVVGGDAGNDFAAPVVIPMQPGERHGDGGIDYQGTLSPSESGRLAVGVRVRPSHPGMVHGDEVGLVRWV
;
A
#
# COMPACT_ATOMS: atom_id res chain seq x y z
N GLY A 1 7.71 42.26 43.22
CA GLY A 1 8.93 41.52 42.84
C GLY A 1 8.60 40.79 41.56
N GLU A 2 9.36 41.05 40.50
CA GLU A 2 9.21 40.33 39.24
C GLU A 2 9.59 38.86 39.48
N VAL A 3 8.71 37.95 39.08
CA VAL A 3 9.03 36.52 39.10
C VAL A 3 9.90 36.25 37.89
N ALA A 4 11.18 35.99 38.12
CA ALA A 4 12.10 35.59 37.07
C ALA A 4 11.53 34.38 36.31
N PRO A 5 11.63 34.31 34.97
CA PRO A 5 11.19 33.16 34.22
C PRO A 5 11.91 31.89 34.72
N PRO A 6 11.25 30.73 34.74
CA PRO A 6 11.89 29.48 35.15
C PRO A 6 13.11 29.22 34.26
N PRO A 7 14.21 28.67 34.82
CA PRO A 7 15.39 28.36 34.03
C PRO A 7 15.02 27.41 32.89
N ALA A 8 15.59 27.66 31.71
CA ALA A 8 15.37 26.81 30.55
C ALA A 8 15.71 25.34 30.93
N PRO A 9 14.82 24.38 30.66
CA PRO A 9 15.11 22.98 30.94
C PRO A 9 16.36 22.54 30.18
N PRO A 10 17.21 21.68 30.76
CA PRO A 10 18.41 21.21 30.07
C PRO A 10 18.00 20.46 28.79
N PRO A 11 18.79 20.61 27.69
CA PRO A 11 18.50 19.89 26.45
C PRO A 11 18.54 18.37 26.70
N PHE A 12 17.70 17.65 25.96
CA PHE A 12 17.53 16.20 26.03
C PHE A 12 18.89 15.44 26.14
N GLN A 13 19.14 14.82 27.30
CA GLN A 13 20.35 14.05 27.56
C GLN A 13 20.07 12.54 27.46
N GLU A 14 20.24 11.96 26.27
CA GLU A 14 20.66 10.56 26.22
C GLU A 14 22.15 10.49 26.57
N ARG A 15 22.49 9.60 27.53
CA ARG A 15 23.86 9.21 27.90
C ARG A 15 24.79 10.34 28.42
N GLY A 16 24.26 11.50 28.76
CA GLY A 16 24.99 12.57 29.47
C GLY A 16 25.76 13.55 28.58
N GLU A 17 25.85 13.31 27.28
CA GLU A 17 26.42 14.26 26.32
C GLU A 17 25.39 15.30 25.88
N ARG A 18 25.84 16.51 25.54
CA ARG A 18 24.99 17.53 24.91
C ARG A 18 25.13 17.45 23.40
N LEU A 19 24.03 17.17 22.70
CA LEU A 19 23.90 17.31 21.26
C LEU A 19 23.31 18.68 20.91
N SER A 20 23.62 19.17 19.71
CA SER A 20 22.81 20.21 19.08
C SER A 20 21.50 19.59 18.58
N PHE A 21 20.46 20.40 18.40
CA PHE A 21 19.19 19.92 17.87
C PHE A 21 19.37 19.21 16.51
N ASP A 22 20.15 19.78 15.60
CA ASP A 22 20.40 19.17 14.29
C ASP A 22 21.14 17.82 14.39
N ALA A 23 22.15 17.71 15.27
CA ALA A 23 22.84 16.45 15.49
C ALA A 23 21.91 15.38 16.10
N ALA A 24 21.02 15.78 17.02
CA ALA A 24 20.01 14.88 17.59
C ALA A 24 18.99 14.42 16.53
N VAL A 25 18.58 15.30 15.61
CA VAL A 25 17.73 14.93 14.45
C VAL A 25 18.42 13.87 13.59
N GLU A 26 19.71 14.02 13.27
CA GLU A 26 20.43 13.02 12.48
C GLU A 26 20.57 11.67 13.20
N VAL A 27 20.76 11.65 14.53
CA VAL A 27 20.75 10.41 15.35
C VAL A 27 19.38 9.72 15.30
N VAL A 28 18.29 10.46 15.51
CA VAL A 28 16.92 9.92 15.47
C VAL A 28 16.59 9.42 14.06
N ARG A 29 16.93 10.19 13.02
CA ARG A 29 16.70 9.85 11.61
C ARG A 29 17.38 8.54 11.24
N ALA A 30 18.66 8.39 11.58
CA ALA A 30 19.47 7.26 11.14
C ALA A 30 18.91 5.88 11.56
N GLY A 31 18.23 5.78 12.71
CA GLY A 31 17.62 4.54 13.19
C GLY A 31 16.12 4.38 12.92
N SER A 32 15.47 5.38 12.32
CA SER A 32 13.99 5.44 12.24
C SER A 32 13.46 5.05 10.85
N ILE A 33 12.32 4.34 10.86
CA ILE A 33 11.60 3.83 9.69
C ILE A 33 10.15 4.29 9.76
N PHE A 34 9.58 4.74 8.64
CA PHE A 34 8.18 5.14 8.53
C PHE A 34 7.43 4.35 7.44
N THR A 35 6.36 3.68 7.84
CA THR A 35 5.44 2.98 6.93
C THR A 35 4.16 3.79 6.72
N THR A 36 3.87 4.18 5.48
CA THR A 36 2.60 4.80 5.12
C THR A 36 1.55 3.75 4.72
N HIS A 37 0.31 3.96 5.19
CA HIS A 37 -0.83 3.05 4.98
C HIS A 37 -2.03 3.71 4.26
N THR A 38 -1.94 4.98 3.86
CA THR A 38 -3.05 5.72 3.24
C THR A 38 -2.73 6.16 1.80
N PRO A 39 -3.59 5.82 0.82
CA PRO A 39 -3.45 6.24 -0.58
C PRO A 39 -4.18 7.56 -0.88
N VAL A 40 -4.64 8.27 0.15
CA VAL A 40 -5.39 9.52 0.02
C VAL A 40 -4.88 10.59 0.99
N PRO A 41 -4.74 11.87 0.56
CA PRO A 41 -4.28 12.96 1.42
C PRO A 41 -5.07 13.10 2.73
N ALA A 42 -6.41 13.00 2.65
CA ALA A 42 -7.31 13.10 3.79
C ALA A 42 -7.20 11.95 4.83
N GLY A 43 -6.31 10.98 4.62
CA GLY A 43 -5.97 9.94 5.60
C GLY A 43 -4.69 10.23 6.38
N HIS A 44 -3.99 11.33 6.12
CA HIS A 44 -2.81 11.76 6.85
C HIS A 44 -3.18 12.75 7.96
N ASP A 45 -2.70 12.52 9.18
CA ASP A 45 -2.99 13.39 10.32
C ASP A 45 -2.22 14.72 10.23
N ALA A 46 -2.97 15.82 10.27
CA ALA A 46 -2.45 17.18 10.33
C ALA A 46 -3.19 17.99 11.40
N PHE A 47 -2.47 18.84 12.14
CA PHE A 47 -2.98 19.60 13.27
C PHE A 47 -2.72 21.10 13.11
N ALA A 48 -3.68 21.93 13.54
CA ALA A 48 -3.52 23.38 13.56
C ALA A 48 -2.39 23.81 14.51
N PHE A 49 -1.63 24.84 14.15
CA PHE A 49 -0.48 25.28 14.95
C PHE A 49 -0.86 25.74 16.36
N GLU A 50 -2.06 26.31 16.53
CA GLU A 50 -2.61 26.69 17.84
C GLU A 50 -2.85 25.48 18.74
N LEU A 51 -3.19 24.32 18.15
CA LEU A 51 -3.37 23.06 18.88
C LEU A 51 -2.01 22.49 19.29
N MET A 52 -1.03 22.53 18.38
CA MET A 52 0.35 22.13 18.66
C MET A 52 0.96 22.99 19.76
N GLU A 53 0.82 24.31 19.66
CA GLU A 53 1.26 25.26 20.68
C GLU A 53 0.61 24.99 22.05
N LYS A 54 -0.72 24.83 22.08
CA LYS A 54 -1.45 24.53 23.33
C LYS A 54 -0.92 23.31 24.09
N PHE A 55 -0.49 22.26 23.38
CA PHE A 55 -0.07 20.99 24.01
C PHE A 55 1.45 20.78 24.07
N PHE A 56 2.24 21.42 23.19
CA PHE A 56 3.67 21.16 23.03
C PHE A 56 4.57 22.38 23.33
N TRP A 57 4.04 23.52 23.83
CA TRP A 57 4.86 24.71 24.06
C TRP A 57 6.09 24.53 24.97
N GLN A 58 6.10 23.52 25.83
CA GLN A 58 7.25 23.22 26.68
C GLN A 58 8.37 22.47 25.94
N PHE A 59 8.06 21.81 24.82
CA PHE A 59 9.00 20.94 24.11
C PHE A 59 10.08 21.72 23.35
N TRP A 60 9.75 22.83 22.69
CA TRP A 60 10.76 23.58 21.94
C TRP A 60 11.92 24.07 22.84
N GLY A 61 11.60 24.58 24.04
CA GLY A 61 12.60 24.93 25.04
C GLY A 61 13.45 23.73 25.52
N GLN A 62 12.83 22.56 25.71
CA GLN A 62 13.52 21.30 26.06
C GLN A 62 14.39 20.75 24.91
N MET A 63 14.06 21.10 23.66
CA MET A 63 14.81 20.76 22.45
C MET A 63 15.91 21.79 22.13
N GLY A 64 15.99 22.92 22.86
CA GLY A 64 16.94 23.99 22.60
C GLY A 64 16.64 24.80 21.32
N ILE A 65 15.36 24.86 20.92
CA ILE A 65 14.89 25.59 19.74
C ILE A 65 13.73 26.54 20.09
N ASP A 66 13.40 27.44 19.18
CA ASP A 66 12.21 28.28 19.27
C ASP A 66 10.96 27.58 18.69
N ARG A 67 9.81 28.25 18.88
CA ARG A 67 8.49 27.81 18.40
C ARG A 67 8.48 27.67 16.88
N GLU A 68 9.05 28.65 16.18
CA GLU A 68 9.04 28.74 14.72
C GLU A 68 9.80 27.56 14.09
N ARG A 69 10.99 27.25 14.62
CA ARG A 69 11.78 26.08 14.21
C ARG A 69 11.12 24.77 14.57
N PHE A 70 10.40 24.68 15.70
CA PHE A 70 9.61 23.50 16.05
C PHE A 70 8.46 23.27 15.07
N MET A 71 7.69 24.31 14.72
CA MET A 71 6.62 24.19 13.72
C MET A 71 7.16 23.84 12.33
N ALA A 72 8.33 24.38 11.95
CA ALA A 72 8.99 24.10 10.69
C ALA A 72 9.40 22.63 10.49
N LEU A 73 9.48 21.82 11.57
CA LEU A 73 9.73 20.37 11.48
C LEU A 73 8.63 19.61 10.71
N ALA A 74 7.42 20.16 10.65
CA ALA A 74 6.24 19.48 10.11
C ALA A 74 5.28 20.41 9.34
N SER A 75 5.68 21.67 9.10
CA SER A 75 4.86 22.66 8.39
C SER A 75 4.58 22.18 6.96
N HIS A 76 3.30 22.06 6.62
CA HIS A 76 2.86 21.67 5.29
C HIS A 76 1.53 22.33 4.95
N ASP A 77 1.36 22.80 3.71
CA ASP A 77 0.04 23.24 3.26
C ASP A 77 -0.85 22.03 3.02
N GLN A 78 -2.05 22.02 3.57
CA GLN A 78 -3.04 20.96 3.26
C GLN A 78 -3.96 21.34 2.09
N GLY A 79 -3.71 22.47 1.42
CA GLY A 79 -4.58 23.07 0.41
C GLY A 79 -5.66 24.00 1.00
N TRP A 80 -5.83 23.97 2.33
CA TRP A 80 -6.64 24.91 3.10
C TRP A 80 -5.80 25.71 4.11
N GLY A 81 -4.47 25.72 3.96
CA GLY A 81 -3.52 26.44 4.79
C GLY A 81 -2.46 25.54 5.45
N GLN A 82 -1.44 26.19 6.00
CA GLN A 82 -0.35 25.55 6.73
C GLN A 82 -0.84 24.85 8.00
N GLN A 83 -0.45 23.60 8.19
CA GLN A 83 -0.72 22.77 9.35
C GLN A 83 0.55 22.00 9.75
N PHE A 84 0.58 21.45 10.96
CA PHE A 84 1.61 20.53 11.43
C PHE A 84 1.25 19.11 10.97
N SER A 85 1.88 18.62 9.90
CA SER A 85 1.63 17.30 9.32
C SER A 85 2.50 16.23 9.98
N MET A 86 1.87 15.24 10.61
CA MET A 86 2.59 14.12 11.23
C MET A 86 3.33 13.25 10.21
N THR A 87 2.91 13.29 8.95
CA THR A 87 3.58 12.55 7.86
C THR A 87 4.84 13.26 7.40
N VAL A 88 4.83 14.61 7.32
CA VAL A 88 6.04 15.40 7.07
C VAL A 88 7.03 15.26 8.22
N LEU A 89 6.55 15.29 9.47
CA LEU A 89 7.39 15.02 10.63
C LEU A 89 8.07 13.65 10.52
N ALA A 90 7.33 12.62 10.09
CA ALA A 90 7.89 11.29 9.89
C ALA A 90 8.99 11.30 8.82
N PHE A 91 8.73 11.80 7.60
CA PHE A 91 9.75 11.93 6.55
C PHE A 91 10.97 12.78 6.97
N HIS A 92 10.80 13.75 7.87
CA HIS A 92 11.89 14.54 8.43
C HIS A 92 12.67 13.85 9.56
N LEU A 93 12.11 12.82 10.20
CA LEU A 93 12.71 12.11 11.34
C LEU A 93 12.94 10.61 11.10
N SER A 94 12.70 10.10 9.89
CA SER A 94 13.13 8.76 9.44
C SER A 94 14.11 8.83 8.27
N ALA A 95 15.00 7.86 8.19
CA ALA A 95 15.83 7.62 7.01
C ALA A 95 15.07 6.78 5.99
N TYR A 96 14.34 5.76 6.45
CA TYR A 96 13.73 4.74 5.59
C TYR A 96 12.21 4.89 5.52
N HIS A 97 11.63 4.74 4.33
CA HIS A 97 10.20 4.90 4.10
C HIS A 97 9.64 3.79 3.22
N ASN A 98 8.44 3.29 3.53
CA ASN A 98 7.79 2.29 2.68
C ASN A 98 6.26 2.42 2.61
N GLY A 99 5.71 2.10 1.44
CA GLY A 99 4.30 1.75 1.26
C GLY A 99 4.02 0.26 1.56
N VAL A 100 2.74 -0.12 1.50
CA VAL A 100 2.25 -1.46 1.90
C VAL A 100 1.72 -2.32 0.74
N SER A 101 1.98 -1.87 -0.48
CA SER A 101 1.90 -2.60 -1.76
C SER A 101 2.77 -1.85 -2.79
N GLU A 102 3.09 -2.49 -3.90
CA GLU A 102 3.84 -1.88 -5.00
C GLU A 102 3.13 -0.63 -5.55
N LEU A 103 1.84 -0.75 -5.88
CA LEU A 103 1.02 0.39 -6.35
C LEU A 103 0.93 1.50 -5.30
N HIS A 104 0.85 1.15 -4.01
CA HIS A 104 0.81 2.15 -2.95
C HIS A 104 2.09 2.97 -2.86
N SER A 105 3.27 2.37 -3.11
CA SER A 105 4.51 3.15 -3.17
C SER A 105 4.52 4.13 -4.33
N GLN A 106 4.06 3.72 -5.51
CA GLN A 106 3.94 4.61 -6.68
C GLN A 106 3.02 5.81 -6.37
N VAL A 107 1.82 5.55 -5.82
CA VAL A 107 0.88 6.60 -5.36
C VAL A 107 1.49 7.48 -4.25
N SER A 108 2.26 6.90 -3.32
CA SER A 108 2.91 7.65 -2.24
C SER A 108 4.03 8.56 -2.75
N ARG A 109 4.82 8.11 -3.75
CA ARG A 109 5.87 8.91 -4.39
C ARG A 109 5.28 10.08 -5.17
N GLU A 110 4.19 9.86 -5.92
CA GLU A 110 3.44 10.92 -6.59
C GLU A 110 2.90 11.95 -5.59
N MET A 111 2.23 11.48 -4.53
CA MET A 111 1.59 12.34 -3.52
C MET A 111 2.60 13.20 -2.74
N TRP A 112 3.76 12.64 -2.40
CA TRP A 112 4.74 13.30 -1.54
C TRP A 112 5.98 13.82 -2.30
N LYS A 113 5.91 13.93 -3.64
CA LYS A 113 7.01 14.42 -4.48
C LYS A 113 7.55 15.78 -4.02
N GLU A 114 6.69 16.66 -3.52
CA GLU A 114 7.08 18.00 -3.05
C GLU A 114 8.09 18.00 -1.90
N MET A 115 8.17 16.91 -1.12
CA MET A 115 9.18 16.73 -0.08
C MET A 115 10.60 16.47 -0.62
N TRP A 116 10.72 16.07 -1.90
CA TRP A 116 11.99 15.82 -2.58
C TRP A 116 12.07 16.64 -3.89
N PRO A 117 12.10 17.98 -3.81
CA PRO A 117 11.96 18.85 -4.96
C PRO A 117 13.05 18.58 -6.02
N GLY A 118 12.62 18.44 -7.28
CA GLY A 118 13.49 18.12 -8.40
C GLY A 118 14.01 16.68 -8.45
N THR A 119 13.51 15.78 -7.59
CA THR A 119 13.73 14.33 -7.71
C THR A 119 12.69 13.74 -8.67
N PRO A 120 13.07 12.86 -9.62
CA PRO A 120 12.12 12.11 -10.45
C PRO A 120 11.16 11.30 -9.58
N VAL A 121 9.88 11.20 -9.95
CA VAL A 121 8.86 10.49 -9.11
C VAL A 121 9.31 9.07 -8.74
N GLU A 122 9.85 8.32 -9.70
CA GLU A 122 10.28 6.94 -9.43
C GLU A 122 11.46 6.83 -8.46
N GLN A 123 12.26 7.88 -8.31
CA GLN A 123 13.43 7.94 -7.40
C GLN A 123 13.10 8.46 -5.99
N VAL A 124 11.91 9.03 -5.77
CA VAL A 124 11.46 9.46 -4.44
C VAL A 124 11.61 8.29 -3.44
N PRO A 125 12.32 8.46 -2.31
CA PRO A 125 12.80 7.35 -1.46
C PRO A 125 11.70 6.75 -0.55
N ILE A 126 10.63 6.27 -1.18
CA ILE A 126 9.52 5.52 -0.59
C ILE A 126 9.47 4.15 -1.27
N GLY A 127 10.01 3.12 -0.62
CA GLY A 127 9.95 1.74 -1.07
C GLY A 127 8.56 1.11 -0.89
N PHE A 128 8.48 -0.21 -0.96
CA PHE A 128 7.30 -0.96 -0.49
C PHE A 128 7.71 -2.25 0.21
N ILE A 129 6.88 -2.66 1.17
CA ILE A 129 6.85 -4.04 1.66
C ILE A 129 5.38 -4.44 1.67
N THR A 130 5.00 -5.35 0.76
CA THR A 130 3.59 -5.70 0.58
C THR A 130 3.09 -6.47 1.79
N ASN A 131 1.98 -6.00 2.39
CA ASN A 131 1.41 -6.64 3.58
C ASN A 131 1.18 -8.14 3.39
N GLY A 132 1.38 -8.90 4.46
CA GLY A 132 0.99 -10.30 4.58
C GLY A 132 0.12 -10.56 5.81
N VAL A 133 -0.40 -11.77 5.93
CA VAL A 133 -1.29 -12.20 7.03
C VAL A 133 -0.76 -13.44 7.73
N HIS A 134 -1.00 -13.52 9.05
CA HIS A 134 -0.54 -14.66 9.85
C HIS A 134 -1.40 -15.90 9.58
N THR A 135 -0.84 -16.87 8.85
CA THR A 135 -1.54 -18.09 8.41
C THR A 135 -2.27 -18.79 9.56
N GLY A 136 -1.59 -19.05 10.68
CA GLY A 136 -2.19 -19.73 11.84
C GLY A 136 -3.32 -18.97 12.56
N THR A 137 -3.47 -17.66 12.35
CA THR A 137 -4.57 -16.87 12.97
C THR A 137 -5.86 -16.94 12.15
N TRP A 138 -5.73 -17.12 10.83
CA TRP A 138 -6.82 -17.00 9.86
C TRP A 138 -7.22 -18.32 9.21
N LEU A 139 -6.36 -19.34 9.25
CA LEU A 139 -6.68 -20.68 8.77
C LEU A 139 -7.70 -21.37 9.69
N ALA A 140 -8.78 -21.88 9.11
CA ALA A 140 -9.80 -22.64 9.83
C ALA A 140 -9.24 -23.98 10.34
N PRO A 141 -9.62 -24.46 11.54
CA PRO A 141 -9.11 -25.73 12.12
C PRO A 141 -9.30 -26.95 11.21
N GLU A 142 -10.38 -27.00 10.44
CA GLU A 142 -10.70 -28.08 9.51
C GLU A 142 -9.74 -28.10 8.33
N LEU A 143 -9.42 -26.91 7.79
CA LEU A 143 -8.45 -26.76 6.71
C LEU A 143 -7.01 -26.96 7.21
N ARG A 144 -6.74 -26.58 8.46
CA ARG A 144 -5.48 -26.86 9.14
C ARG A 144 -5.24 -28.38 9.23
N ALA A 145 -6.22 -29.13 9.72
CA ALA A 145 -6.14 -30.59 9.80
C ALA A 145 -6.03 -31.27 8.42
N LEU A 146 -6.62 -30.68 7.38
CA LEU A 146 -6.41 -31.13 6.00
C LEU A 146 -4.97 -30.88 5.55
N TYR A 147 -4.43 -29.67 5.75
CA TYR A 147 -3.06 -29.34 5.36
C TYR A 147 -2.01 -30.17 6.11
N ASP A 148 -2.20 -30.41 7.42
CA ASP A 148 -1.31 -31.24 8.24
C ASP A 148 -1.20 -32.70 7.75
N ARG A 149 -2.15 -33.19 6.95
CA ARG A 149 -2.11 -34.54 6.34
C ARG A 149 -1.34 -34.63 5.02
N TYR A 150 -1.20 -33.52 4.29
CA TYR A 150 -0.71 -33.51 2.90
C TYR A 150 0.53 -32.64 2.69
N LEU A 151 0.79 -31.67 3.58
CA LEU A 151 2.01 -30.88 3.60
C LEU A 151 3.07 -31.56 4.50
N GLN A 152 4.29 -31.01 4.54
CA GLN A 152 5.36 -31.54 5.41
C GLN A 152 5.07 -31.22 6.88
N SER A 153 5.66 -31.96 7.82
CA SER A 153 5.45 -31.77 9.28
C SER A 153 5.79 -30.36 9.78
N ASP A 154 6.67 -29.67 9.08
CA ASP A 154 7.21 -28.33 9.31
C ASP A 154 6.60 -27.25 8.40
N TRP A 155 5.52 -27.55 7.65
CA TRP A 155 4.96 -26.63 6.65
C TRP A 155 4.56 -25.25 7.18
N LEU A 156 4.24 -25.14 8.48
CA LEU A 156 3.97 -23.86 9.15
C LEU A 156 5.19 -22.96 9.25
N GLU A 157 6.38 -23.56 9.31
CA GLU A 157 7.64 -22.83 9.30
C GLU A 157 7.93 -22.38 7.87
N GLU A 158 7.67 -23.20 6.84
CA GLU A 158 7.91 -22.84 5.44
C GLU A 158 6.66 -22.32 4.69
N VAL A 159 5.80 -21.54 5.37
CA VAL A 159 4.61 -20.93 4.76
C VAL A 159 4.92 -19.88 3.68
N ASP A 160 6.14 -19.35 3.63
CA ASP A 160 6.58 -18.40 2.61
C ASP A 160 7.25 -19.06 1.39
N ASP A 161 7.55 -20.37 1.44
CA ASP A 161 8.08 -21.12 0.30
C ASP A 161 6.94 -21.60 -0.64
N PRO A 162 6.93 -21.21 -1.93
CA PRO A 162 6.00 -21.76 -2.91
C PRO A 162 6.05 -23.29 -3.07
N ALA A 163 7.17 -23.96 -2.77
CA ALA A 163 7.28 -25.41 -2.86
C ALA A 163 6.43 -26.14 -1.82
N THR A 164 6.26 -25.56 -0.62
CA THR A 164 5.30 -26.03 0.40
C THR A 164 3.91 -26.15 -0.19
N TRP A 165 3.41 -25.08 -0.83
CA TRP A 165 2.04 -25.00 -1.32
C TRP A 165 1.79 -25.80 -2.62
N LYS A 166 2.83 -26.08 -3.42
CA LYS A 166 2.69 -26.97 -4.61
C LYS A 166 2.17 -28.37 -4.26
N ARG A 167 2.38 -28.84 -3.02
CA ARG A 167 1.91 -30.15 -2.53
C ARG A 167 0.39 -30.21 -2.33
N LEU A 168 -0.32 -29.09 -2.35
CA LEU A 168 -1.80 -29.06 -2.30
C LEU A 168 -2.46 -29.79 -3.46
N SER A 169 -1.76 -30.05 -4.56
CA SER A 169 -2.23 -30.91 -5.67
C SER A 169 -2.47 -32.36 -5.26
N ALA A 170 -1.85 -32.83 -4.16
CA ALA A 170 -2.03 -34.19 -3.64
C ALA A 170 -3.33 -34.38 -2.82
N ILE A 171 -4.00 -33.31 -2.42
CA ILE A 171 -5.28 -33.38 -1.69
C ILE A 171 -6.38 -33.85 -2.67
N PRO A 172 -7.12 -34.96 -2.40
CA PRO A 172 -8.22 -35.40 -3.25
C PRO A 172 -9.31 -34.33 -3.40
N ASP A 173 -9.92 -34.23 -4.58
CA ASP A 173 -10.97 -33.23 -4.89
C ASP A 173 -12.16 -33.31 -3.94
N GLN A 174 -12.63 -34.54 -3.64
CA GLN A 174 -13.71 -34.76 -2.68
C GLN A 174 -13.38 -34.22 -1.29
N GLU A 175 -12.17 -34.48 -0.77
CA GLU A 175 -11.79 -34.03 0.58
C GLU A 175 -11.70 -32.50 0.69
N LEU A 176 -11.17 -31.84 -0.35
CA LEU A 176 -11.13 -30.38 -0.40
C LEU A 176 -12.54 -29.78 -0.46
N TRP A 177 -13.44 -30.40 -1.23
CA TRP A 177 -14.84 -29.97 -1.35
C TRP A 177 -15.63 -30.20 -0.05
N ASP A 178 -15.47 -31.35 0.61
CA ASP A 178 -16.13 -31.67 1.87
C ASP A 178 -15.72 -30.71 2.99
N VAL A 179 -14.42 -30.42 3.12
CA VAL A 179 -13.91 -29.42 4.08
C VAL A 179 -14.41 -28.01 3.74
N HIS A 180 -14.55 -27.66 2.46
CA HIS A 180 -15.16 -26.39 2.07
C HIS A 180 -16.61 -26.30 2.52
N ASN A 181 -17.44 -27.29 2.16
CA ASN A 181 -18.87 -27.34 2.49
C ASN A 181 -19.11 -27.37 4.00
N GLN A 182 -18.27 -28.08 4.76
CA GLN A 182 -18.34 -28.10 6.23
C GLN A 182 -18.16 -26.70 6.85
N ARG A 183 -17.21 -25.90 6.34
CA ARG A 183 -16.96 -24.53 6.82
C ARG A 183 -18.05 -23.57 6.35
N LYS A 184 -18.56 -23.74 5.12
CA LYS A 184 -19.71 -22.99 4.59
C LYS A 184 -20.98 -23.20 5.41
N ALA A 185 -21.31 -24.44 5.76
CA ALA A 185 -22.41 -24.76 6.67
C ALA A 185 -22.23 -24.11 8.06
N LYS A 186 -21.02 -24.16 8.64
CA LYS A 186 -20.69 -23.48 9.90
C LYS A 186 -20.86 -21.96 9.82
N MET A 187 -20.47 -21.33 8.71
CA MET A 187 -20.70 -19.91 8.46
C MET A 187 -22.19 -19.60 8.34
N VAL A 188 -22.96 -20.39 7.59
CA VAL A 188 -24.41 -20.21 7.44
C VAL A 188 -25.12 -20.23 8.80
N GLU A 189 -24.83 -21.22 9.66
CA GLU A 189 -25.40 -21.29 11.00
C GLU A 189 -24.96 -20.12 11.90
N PHE A 190 -23.69 -19.71 11.82
CA PHE A 190 -23.19 -18.51 12.51
C PHE A 190 -23.95 -17.24 12.07
N VAL A 191 -24.21 -17.08 10.78
CA VAL A 191 -24.96 -15.93 10.25
C VAL A 191 -26.43 -15.99 10.68
N ARG A 192 -27.09 -17.16 10.60
CA ARG A 192 -28.47 -17.39 11.09
C ARG A 192 -28.63 -17.00 12.55
N ASP A 193 -27.76 -17.50 13.43
CA ASP A 193 -27.74 -17.14 14.86
C ASP A 193 -27.45 -15.65 15.07
N ARG A 194 -26.45 -15.09 14.37
CA ARG A 194 -26.08 -13.67 14.51
C ARG A 194 -27.22 -12.74 14.10
N VAL A 195 -27.94 -13.02 13.02
CA VAL A 195 -29.11 -12.25 12.57
C VAL A 195 -30.31 -12.48 13.49
N ARG A 196 -30.58 -13.72 13.93
CA ARG A 196 -31.62 -13.99 14.94
C ARG A 196 -31.41 -13.17 16.21
N ARG A 197 -30.17 -13.04 16.70
CA ARG A 197 -29.83 -12.18 17.86
C ARG A 197 -30.01 -10.69 17.56
N GLN A 198 -29.81 -10.22 16.33
CA GLN A 198 -30.12 -8.84 15.93
C GLN A 198 -31.63 -8.59 15.99
N CYS A 199 -32.43 -9.46 15.36
CA CYS A 199 -33.89 -9.39 15.38
C CYS A 199 -34.45 -9.34 16.81
N ILE A 200 -33.94 -10.18 17.72
CA ILE A 200 -34.33 -10.16 19.15
C ILE A 200 -34.02 -8.79 19.79
N ARG A 201 -32.82 -8.22 19.56
CA ARG A 201 -32.47 -6.89 20.11
C ARG A 201 -33.37 -5.77 19.57
N HIS A 202 -33.84 -5.89 18.33
CA HIS A 202 -34.70 -4.90 17.69
C HIS A 202 -36.20 -5.07 18.02
N GLY A 203 -36.57 -6.09 18.81
CA GLY A 203 -37.97 -6.38 19.12
C GLY A 203 -38.78 -6.93 17.93
N GLU A 204 -38.11 -7.53 16.95
CA GLU A 204 -38.73 -8.05 15.73
C GLU A 204 -39.63 -9.27 16.01
N GLY A 205 -40.76 -9.35 15.31
CA GLY A 205 -41.81 -10.34 15.59
C GLY A 205 -41.47 -11.79 15.17
N PRO A 206 -42.30 -12.78 15.57
CA PRO A 206 -42.02 -14.21 15.37
C PRO A 206 -41.74 -14.61 13.92
N ARG A 207 -42.40 -13.98 12.95
CA ARG A 207 -42.16 -14.19 11.51
C ARG A 207 -40.71 -13.89 11.13
N ARG A 208 -40.18 -12.75 11.57
CA ARG A 208 -38.81 -12.29 11.26
C ARG A 208 -37.76 -13.16 11.93
N LEU A 209 -38.04 -13.65 13.14
CA LEU A 209 -37.21 -14.64 13.82
C LEU A 209 -37.19 -16.00 13.10
N ALA A 210 -38.30 -16.42 12.49
CA ALA A 210 -38.36 -17.63 11.67
C ALA A 210 -37.67 -17.45 10.31
N GLU A 211 -37.80 -16.29 9.66
CA GLU A 211 -37.05 -15.91 8.46
C GLU A 211 -35.53 -15.91 8.74
N ALA A 212 -35.09 -15.32 9.86
CA ALA A 212 -33.68 -15.31 10.29
C ALA A 212 -33.07 -16.72 10.41
N GLY A 213 -33.85 -17.69 10.90
CA GLY A 213 -33.42 -19.10 11.00
C GLY A 213 -33.36 -19.86 9.68
N ARG A 214 -33.82 -19.27 8.56
CA ARG A 214 -33.81 -19.86 7.21
C ARG A 214 -32.96 -19.06 6.21
N LEU A 215 -32.23 -18.05 6.68
CA LEU A 215 -31.34 -17.25 5.84
C LEU A 215 -30.19 -18.10 5.28
N LEU A 216 -29.79 -17.79 4.06
CA LEU A 216 -28.73 -18.45 3.29
C LEU A 216 -29.00 -19.93 3.00
N ASP A 217 -28.73 -20.32 1.77
CA ASP A 217 -28.72 -21.70 1.30
C ASP A 217 -27.25 -22.19 1.24
N PRO A 218 -26.88 -23.30 1.91
CA PRO A 218 -25.53 -23.87 1.81
C PRO A 218 -25.09 -24.24 0.39
N ASP A 219 -26.03 -24.56 -0.51
CA ASP A 219 -25.73 -24.98 -1.89
C ASP A 219 -25.70 -23.78 -2.87
N ALA A 220 -26.13 -22.60 -2.43
CA ALA A 220 -26.08 -21.35 -3.21
C ALA A 220 -24.68 -20.72 -3.25
N LEU A 221 -24.29 -20.13 -4.38
CA LEU A 221 -23.03 -19.37 -4.50
C LEU A 221 -23.06 -18.15 -3.55
N THR A 222 -22.11 -18.09 -2.62
CA THR A 222 -22.05 -17.08 -1.56
C THR A 222 -20.90 -16.09 -1.78
N LEU A 223 -21.25 -14.85 -2.08
CA LEU A 223 -20.31 -13.74 -2.20
C LEU A 223 -20.12 -13.05 -0.83
N GLY A 224 -18.88 -12.97 -0.35
CA GLY A 224 -18.52 -12.28 0.88
C GLY A 224 -18.06 -10.84 0.64
N PHE A 225 -18.67 -9.87 1.32
CA PHE A 225 -18.21 -8.48 1.37
C PHE A 225 -18.08 -8.06 2.84
N ALA A 226 -16.85 -7.97 3.37
CA ALA A 226 -16.66 -7.48 4.75
C ALA A 226 -15.48 -6.53 4.93
N ARG A 227 -15.78 -5.27 5.30
CA ARG A 227 -14.80 -4.18 5.47
C ARG A 227 -15.41 -2.93 6.11
N ARG A 228 -14.59 -1.91 6.41
CA ARG A 228 -15.07 -0.56 6.73
C ARG A 228 -15.92 -0.04 5.58
N PHE A 229 -17.09 0.52 5.88
CA PHE A 229 -17.88 1.27 4.92
C PHE A 229 -17.30 2.68 4.76
N ALA A 230 -16.93 3.00 3.53
CA ALA A 230 -16.43 4.29 3.06
C ALA A 230 -16.73 4.39 1.55
N THR A 231 -16.92 5.60 1.02
CA THR A 231 -17.35 5.84 -0.37
C THR A 231 -16.44 5.17 -1.41
N TYR A 232 -15.12 5.28 -1.25
CA TYR A 232 -14.15 4.70 -2.19
C TYR A 232 -14.15 3.15 -2.23
N LYS A 233 -14.72 2.46 -1.22
CA LYS A 233 -14.87 0.99 -1.25
C LYS A 233 -15.99 0.53 -2.19
N ARG A 234 -16.83 1.46 -2.68
CA ARG A 234 -17.94 1.26 -3.65
C ARG A 234 -18.88 0.09 -3.30
N ALA A 235 -19.26 -0.03 -2.03
CA ALA A 235 -20.13 -1.13 -1.56
C ALA A 235 -21.47 -1.25 -2.32
N THR A 236 -21.92 -0.18 -2.98
CA THR A 236 -23.16 -0.14 -3.75
C THR A 236 -23.02 -0.35 -5.26
N LEU A 237 -21.81 -0.54 -5.80
CA LEU A 237 -21.56 -0.73 -7.24
C LEU A 237 -22.41 -1.87 -7.84
N ILE A 238 -22.55 -2.97 -7.08
CA ILE A 238 -23.29 -4.17 -7.51
C ILE A 238 -24.81 -3.98 -7.55
N PHE A 239 -25.32 -2.82 -7.14
CA PHE A 239 -26.74 -2.46 -7.22
C PHE A 239 -27.03 -1.44 -8.33
N ARG A 240 -26.05 -1.10 -9.19
CA ARG A 240 -26.27 -0.19 -10.33
C ARG A 240 -27.30 -0.74 -11.32
N ASP A 241 -27.27 -2.06 -11.58
CA ASP A 241 -28.34 -2.76 -12.31
C ASP A 241 -29.05 -3.73 -11.35
N LEU A 242 -29.99 -3.17 -10.58
CA LEU A 242 -30.72 -3.92 -9.55
C LEU A 242 -31.56 -5.06 -10.15
N GLU A 243 -32.11 -4.89 -11.34
CA GLU A 243 -32.97 -5.90 -11.97
C GLU A 243 -32.16 -7.06 -12.57
N ARG A 244 -30.95 -6.81 -13.08
CA ARG A 244 -29.98 -7.87 -13.40
C ARG A 244 -29.49 -8.58 -12.15
N LEU A 245 -29.17 -7.85 -11.07
CA LEU A 245 -28.78 -8.47 -9.81
C LEU A 245 -29.89 -9.37 -9.25
N LYS A 246 -31.15 -8.92 -9.23
CA LYS A 246 -32.30 -9.74 -8.80
C LYS A 246 -32.36 -11.04 -9.57
N ARG A 247 -32.36 -10.99 -10.91
CA ARG A 247 -32.39 -12.18 -11.77
C ARG A 247 -31.28 -13.19 -11.42
N ILE A 248 -30.06 -12.71 -11.17
CA ILE A 248 -28.93 -13.55 -10.73
C ILE A 248 -29.17 -14.18 -9.36
N LEU A 249 -29.62 -13.40 -8.37
CA LEU A 249 -29.84 -13.89 -7.00
C LEU A 249 -31.05 -14.83 -6.88
N THR A 250 -32.03 -14.71 -7.78
CA THR A 250 -33.25 -15.52 -7.81
C THR A 250 -33.26 -16.59 -8.92
N ASP A 251 -32.16 -16.82 -9.62
CA ASP A 251 -32.02 -17.94 -10.58
C ASP A 251 -32.27 -19.26 -9.82
N PRO A 252 -33.29 -20.07 -10.20
CA PRO A 252 -33.62 -21.32 -9.50
C PRO A 252 -32.65 -22.47 -9.83
N GLU A 253 -31.90 -22.38 -10.94
CA GLU A 253 -30.91 -23.37 -11.35
C GLU A 253 -29.52 -23.03 -10.80
N ARG A 254 -29.20 -21.73 -10.68
CA ARG A 254 -27.88 -21.22 -10.25
C ARG A 254 -27.98 -20.10 -9.20
N PRO A 255 -28.59 -20.34 -8.03
CA PRO A 255 -28.90 -19.31 -7.05
C PRO A 255 -27.66 -18.67 -6.42
N ALA A 256 -27.53 -17.35 -6.50
CA ALA A 256 -26.52 -16.61 -5.76
C ALA A 256 -27.06 -15.91 -4.50
N GLN A 257 -26.18 -15.63 -3.54
CA GLN A 257 -26.44 -14.89 -2.31
C GLN A 257 -25.22 -14.08 -1.86
N ILE A 258 -25.45 -13.01 -1.09
CA ILE A 258 -24.42 -12.04 -0.71
C ILE A 258 -24.48 -11.75 0.79
N VAL A 259 -23.34 -11.89 1.47
CA VAL A 259 -23.18 -11.58 2.89
C VAL A 259 -22.33 -10.32 3.05
N PHE A 260 -22.98 -9.23 3.44
CA PHE A 260 -22.33 -7.98 3.82
C PHE A 260 -22.01 -7.96 5.32
N ALA A 261 -20.85 -7.42 5.69
CA ALA A 261 -20.56 -7.05 7.08
C ALA A 261 -19.66 -5.82 7.15
N GLY A 262 -19.80 -5.00 8.18
CA GLY A 262 -18.90 -3.86 8.36
C GLY A 262 -19.38 -2.83 9.37
N LYS A 263 -18.64 -1.72 9.40
CA LYS A 263 -18.90 -0.54 10.23
C LYS A 263 -18.56 0.72 9.42
N ALA A 264 -19.39 1.75 9.52
CA ALA A 264 -19.02 3.11 9.11
C ALA A 264 -18.39 3.84 10.31
N HIS A 265 -17.60 4.89 10.06
CA HIS A 265 -17.10 5.74 11.14
C HIS A 265 -18.25 6.60 11.71
N PRO A 266 -18.33 6.90 13.02
CA PRO A 266 -19.45 7.64 13.60
C PRO A 266 -19.70 9.05 13.02
N LYS A 267 -18.70 9.65 12.36
CA LYS A 267 -18.80 10.95 11.65
C LYS A 267 -18.90 10.81 10.11
N ASP A 268 -18.96 9.60 9.57
CA ASP A 268 -18.99 9.32 8.12
C ASP A 268 -20.43 9.06 7.68
N GLU A 269 -21.21 10.15 7.51
CA GLU A 269 -22.60 10.07 7.06
C GLU A 269 -22.76 9.37 5.69
N PRO A 270 -21.91 9.60 4.68
CA PRO A 270 -21.95 8.82 3.44
C PRO A 270 -21.77 7.30 3.70
N GLY A 271 -20.82 6.92 4.55
CA GLY A 271 -20.62 5.53 4.96
C GLY A 271 -21.84 4.91 5.64
N LYS A 272 -22.56 5.67 6.49
CA LYS A 272 -23.82 5.22 7.10
C LYS A 272 -24.94 5.09 6.08
N ALA A 273 -25.08 6.03 5.15
CA ALA A 273 -26.09 5.99 4.09
C ALA A 273 -25.92 4.76 3.18
N LEU A 274 -24.68 4.35 2.88
CA LEU A 274 -24.40 3.09 2.17
C LEU A 274 -24.93 1.87 2.93
N ILE A 275 -24.68 1.78 4.24
CA ILE A 275 -25.20 0.69 5.10
C ILE A 275 -26.73 0.70 5.10
N GLN A 276 -27.36 1.87 5.29
CA GLN A 276 -28.81 2.01 5.29
C GLN A 276 -29.43 1.56 3.96
N ARG A 277 -28.83 1.95 2.82
CA ARG A 277 -29.28 1.55 1.49
C ARG A 277 -29.19 0.04 1.28
N ILE A 278 -28.06 -0.57 1.66
CA ILE A 278 -27.86 -2.03 1.56
C ILE A 278 -28.86 -2.78 2.44
N TYR A 279 -29.09 -2.29 3.67
CA TYR A 279 -30.10 -2.86 4.55
C TYR A 279 -31.50 -2.76 3.92
N GLN A 280 -31.93 -1.59 3.45
CA GLN A 280 -33.21 -1.42 2.76
C GLN A 280 -33.38 -2.36 1.55
N LEU A 281 -32.34 -2.53 0.74
CA LEU A 281 -32.36 -3.46 -0.40
C LEU A 281 -32.52 -4.92 0.07
N SER A 282 -31.82 -5.34 1.13
CA SER A 282 -31.97 -6.69 1.71
C SER A 282 -33.35 -6.98 2.31
N GLN A 283 -34.17 -5.95 2.55
CA GLN A 283 -35.56 -6.11 3.03
C GLN A 283 -36.61 -6.13 1.90
N GLN A 284 -36.21 -5.98 0.62
CA GLN A 284 -37.14 -6.12 -0.49
C GLN A 284 -37.61 -7.58 -0.62
N PRO A 285 -38.90 -7.86 -0.86
CA PRO A 285 -39.44 -9.23 -0.86
C PRO A 285 -38.69 -10.24 -1.75
N GLU A 286 -38.16 -9.78 -2.88
CA GLU A 286 -37.41 -10.58 -3.86
C GLU A 286 -35.95 -10.87 -3.42
N LEU A 287 -35.43 -10.11 -2.46
CA LEU A 287 -34.03 -10.13 -2.02
C LEU A 287 -33.83 -10.59 -0.57
N VAL A 288 -34.91 -10.74 0.21
CA VAL A 288 -34.89 -11.33 1.55
C VAL A 288 -34.29 -12.74 1.47
N GLY A 289 -33.31 -13.02 2.33
CA GLY A 289 -32.57 -14.28 2.34
C GLY A 289 -31.46 -14.40 1.29
N LYS A 290 -31.49 -13.57 0.23
CA LYS A 290 -30.46 -13.50 -0.81
C LYS A 290 -29.38 -12.46 -0.50
N ILE A 291 -29.74 -11.37 0.14
CA ILE A 291 -28.79 -10.38 0.68
C ILE A 291 -28.93 -10.39 2.21
N VAL A 292 -27.81 -10.57 2.91
CA VAL A 292 -27.78 -10.57 4.38
C VAL A 292 -26.75 -9.57 4.87
N PHE A 293 -27.14 -8.71 5.83
CA PHE A 293 -26.23 -7.78 6.48
C PHE A 293 -25.92 -8.23 7.92
N VAL A 294 -24.65 -8.47 8.22
CA VAL A 294 -24.19 -8.94 9.54
C VAL A 294 -23.58 -7.77 10.32
N GLU A 295 -24.31 -7.32 11.34
CA GLU A 295 -23.88 -6.26 12.25
C GLU A 295 -22.63 -6.59 13.07
N ASN A 296 -21.94 -5.51 13.46
CA ASN A 296 -20.81 -5.52 14.37
C ASN A 296 -19.71 -6.47 13.87
N TYR A 297 -19.17 -6.17 12.69
CA TYR A 297 -18.00 -6.85 12.13
C TYR A 297 -16.78 -6.69 13.05
N ASP A 298 -16.16 -7.82 13.37
CA ASP A 298 -14.99 -7.99 14.23
C ASP A 298 -14.18 -9.21 13.74
N MET A 299 -13.11 -9.59 14.45
CA MET A 299 -12.29 -10.75 14.08
C MET A 299 -13.06 -12.08 14.13
N ASN A 300 -14.10 -12.20 14.96
CA ASN A 300 -14.89 -13.43 15.06
C ASN A 300 -15.83 -13.57 13.84
N VAL A 301 -16.54 -12.50 13.48
CA VAL A 301 -17.33 -12.46 12.23
C VAL A 301 -16.41 -12.67 11.03
N ALA A 302 -15.25 -12.02 11.00
CA ALA A 302 -14.28 -12.19 9.92
C ALA A 302 -13.84 -13.65 9.73
N ARG A 303 -13.49 -14.37 10.81
CA ARG A 303 -13.10 -15.78 10.74
C ARG A 303 -14.18 -16.68 10.13
N HIS A 304 -15.44 -16.49 10.51
CA HIS A 304 -16.54 -17.30 9.98
C HIS A 304 -16.79 -17.00 8.50
N LEU A 305 -16.83 -15.72 8.09
CA LEU A 305 -17.04 -15.35 6.69
C LEU A 305 -15.88 -15.82 5.80
N ILE A 306 -14.64 -15.50 6.18
CA ILE A 306 -13.43 -15.83 5.41
C ILE A 306 -13.26 -17.35 5.20
N ALA A 307 -13.67 -18.17 6.16
CA ALA A 307 -13.58 -19.63 6.06
C ALA A 307 -14.70 -20.28 5.23
N GLY A 308 -15.85 -19.61 5.06
CA GLY A 308 -17.08 -20.23 4.56
C GLY A 308 -17.74 -19.60 3.34
N VAL A 309 -17.33 -18.42 2.87
CA VAL A 309 -17.82 -17.89 1.58
C VAL A 309 -17.15 -18.60 0.41
N ASP A 310 -17.83 -18.65 -0.74
CA ASP A 310 -17.27 -19.23 -1.96
C ASP A 310 -16.34 -18.21 -2.67
N VAL A 311 -16.71 -16.92 -2.68
CA VAL A 311 -15.94 -15.84 -3.33
C VAL A 311 -15.80 -14.63 -2.40
N TRP A 312 -14.62 -14.01 -2.39
CA TRP A 312 -14.39 -12.77 -1.65
C TRP A 312 -14.40 -11.54 -2.58
N LEU A 313 -15.34 -10.62 -2.37
CA LEU A 313 -15.61 -9.48 -3.25
C LEU A 313 -14.93 -8.19 -2.75
N ASN A 314 -14.07 -7.60 -3.58
CA ASN A 314 -13.40 -6.32 -3.30
C ASN A 314 -13.43 -5.39 -4.53
N ASN A 315 -14.29 -4.37 -4.52
CA ASN A 315 -14.41 -3.42 -5.63
C ASN A 315 -14.02 -1.95 -5.28
N PRO A 316 -12.87 -1.70 -4.61
CA PRO A 316 -12.45 -0.33 -4.32
C PRO A 316 -12.24 0.48 -5.62
N ARG A 317 -12.32 1.80 -5.53
CA ARG A 317 -11.96 2.69 -6.64
C ARG A 317 -10.43 2.80 -6.70
N ARG A 318 -9.85 2.39 -7.82
CA ARG A 318 -8.40 2.48 -8.06
C ARG A 318 -7.96 3.95 -8.18
N PRO A 319 -6.82 4.37 -7.58
CA PRO A 319 -5.87 3.60 -6.78
C PRO A 319 -6.00 3.85 -5.26
N HIS A 320 -7.22 3.83 -4.72
CA HIS A 320 -7.49 4.20 -3.32
C HIS A 320 -7.48 3.00 -2.33
N GLU A 321 -7.09 1.80 -2.75
CA GLU A 321 -6.74 0.70 -1.85
C GLU A 321 -5.22 0.60 -1.68
N ALA A 322 -4.69 0.94 -0.50
CA ALA A 322 -3.25 0.83 -0.23
C ALA A 322 -2.73 -0.62 -0.26
N SER A 323 -3.58 -1.61 0.03
CA SER A 323 -3.21 -3.02 0.08
C SER A 323 -4.49 -3.88 0.04
N GLY A 324 -4.95 -4.41 1.18
CA GLY A 324 -6.27 -5.07 1.29
C GLY A 324 -6.21 -6.47 1.92
N THR A 325 -5.75 -6.57 3.16
CA THR A 325 -5.44 -7.87 3.81
C THR A 325 -6.63 -8.81 4.04
N SER A 326 -7.88 -8.40 3.80
CA SER A 326 -9.04 -9.29 3.86
C SER A 326 -9.06 -10.33 2.74
N GLY A 327 -8.70 -9.92 1.51
CA GLY A 327 -8.64 -10.83 0.36
C GLY A 327 -7.54 -11.88 0.48
N GLN A 328 -6.41 -11.52 1.08
CA GLN A 328 -5.30 -12.44 1.39
C GLN A 328 -5.74 -13.58 2.33
N LYS A 329 -6.57 -13.27 3.32
CA LYS A 329 -7.11 -14.25 4.28
C LYS A 329 -8.13 -15.19 3.62
N ALA A 330 -8.94 -14.66 2.71
CA ALA A 330 -9.89 -15.45 1.91
C ALA A 330 -9.16 -16.45 0.99
N ALA A 331 -8.13 -15.99 0.29
CA ALA A 331 -7.32 -16.85 -0.58
C ALA A 331 -6.67 -18.02 0.19
N LEU A 332 -6.13 -17.77 1.40
CA LEU A 332 -5.61 -18.83 2.29
C LEU A 332 -6.66 -19.89 2.68
N SER A 333 -7.94 -19.51 2.74
CA SER A 333 -9.06 -20.41 3.05
C SER A 333 -9.59 -21.17 1.83
N GLY A 334 -9.08 -20.85 0.63
CA GLY A 334 -9.57 -21.37 -0.64
C GLY A 334 -10.79 -20.64 -1.19
N ALA A 335 -11.11 -19.43 -0.72
CA ALA A 335 -12.14 -18.58 -1.32
C ALA A 335 -11.48 -17.63 -2.35
N PRO A 336 -11.65 -17.83 -3.67
CA PRO A 336 -11.00 -16.99 -4.66
C PRO A 336 -11.51 -15.55 -4.60
N ASN A 337 -10.65 -14.59 -4.94
CA ASN A 337 -11.03 -13.18 -4.93
C ASN A 337 -11.66 -12.79 -6.27
N PHE A 338 -12.69 -11.95 -6.19
CA PHE A 338 -13.24 -11.21 -7.32
C PHE A 338 -13.06 -9.72 -7.02
N SER A 339 -12.09 -9.08 -7.68
CA SER A 339 -11.61 -7.77 -7.24
C SER A 339 -11.10 -6.88 -8.36
N ILE A 340 -11.24 -5.57 -8.17
CA ILE A 340 -10.54 -4.56 -8.97
C ILE A 340 -9.02 -4.77 -8.82
N LEU A 341 -8.24 -4.53 -9.88
CA LEU A 341 -6.78 -4.56 -9.87
C LEU A 341 -6.18 -3.32 -9.18
N ASP A 342 -6.40 -3.25 -7.88
CA ASP A 342 -5.94 -2.21 -6.96
C ASP A 342 -5.33 -2.85 -5.70
N GLY A 343 -4.48 -2.08 -5.00
CA GLY A 343 -3.74 -2.54 -3.82
C GLY A 343 -3.06 -3.90 -4.05
N TRP A 344 -3.29 -4.84 -3.13
CA TRP A 344 -2.66 -6.17 -3.15
C TRP A 344 -3.09 -7.04 -4.35
N TRP A 345 -4.26 -6.80 -4.95
CA TRP A 345 -4.78 -7.68 -5.99
C TRP A 345 -4.14 -7.42 -7.36
N ARG A 346 -3.62 -6.21 -7.60
CA ARG A 346 -2.73 -5.94 -8.74
C ARG A 346 -1.53 -6.87 -8.72
N GLU A 347 -0.90 -7.02 -7.56
CA GLU A 347 0.25 -7.92 -7.37
C GLU A 347 -0.17 -9.39 -7.38
N GLY A 348 -1.30 -9.73 -6.74
CA GLY A 348 -1.73 -11.10 -6.52
C GLY A 348 -2.37 -11.81 -7.72
N TYR A 349 -3.00 -11.08 -8.63
CA TYR A 349 -3.79 -11.68 -9.72
C TYR A 349 -2.93 -12.19 -10.89
N ASP A 350 -3.09 -13.46 -11.24
CA ASP A 350 -2.41 -14.11 -12.38
C ASP A 350 -3.37 -14.64 -13.47
N GLY A 351 -4.67 -14.35 -13.38
CA GLY A 351 -5.71 -14.90 -14.26
C GLY A 351 -6.24 -16.28 -13.85
N THR A 352 -5.45 -17.08 -13.13
CA THR A 352 -5.80 -18.46 -12.73
C THR A 352 -6.35 -18.56 -11.30
N ASN A 353 -6.08 -17.58 -10.45
CA ASN A 353 -6.27 -17.66 -8.99
C ASN A 353 -7.46 -16.87 -8.41
N GLY A 354 -8.26 -16.24 -9.29
CA GLY A 354 -9.47 -15.49 -8.97
C GLY A 354 -10.00 -14.80 -10.23
N TRP A 355 -10.58 -13.61 -10.07
CA TRP A 355 -11.10 -12.78 -11.17
C TRP A 355 -10.80 -11.28 -10.96
N ALA A 356 -10.67 -10.56 -12.07
CA ALA A 356 -10.57 -9.10 -12.09
C ALA A 356 -11.94 -8.45 -12.35
N ILE A 357 -12.22 -7.32 -11.70
CA ILE A 357 -13.28 -6.39 -12.12
C ILE A 357 -12.62 -5.28 -12.95
N GLY A 358 -13.29 -4.89 -14.04
CA GLY A 358 -12.76 -3.98 -15.04
C GLY A 358 -12.07 -4.73 -16.20
N PRO A 359 -11.55 -4.01 -17.21
CA PRO A 359 -11.03 -4.63 -18.43
C PRO A 359 -9.83 -5.57 -18.19
N SER A 360 -9.88 -6.75 -18.83
CA SER A 360 -8.87 -7.82 -18.96
C SER A 360 -9.10 -8.50 -20.34
N THR A 361 -8.21 -9.23 -21.02
CA THR A 361 -6.77 -9.56 -20.96
C THR A 361 -6.07 -9.55 -19.59
N GLY A 362 -5.96 -10.73 -18.97
CA GLY A 362 -4.97 -11.76 -19.32
C GLY A 362 -3.59 -11.66 -18.67
N SER A 363 -3.13 -10.48 -18.27
CA SER A 363 -1.82 -10.30 -17.62
C SER A 363 -1.90 -9.28 -16.47
N GLY A 364 -1.28 -9.59 -15.32
CA GLY A 364 -1.40 -8.81 -14.07
C GLY A 364 -0.79 -7.40 -14.09
N HIS A 365 -0.24 -6.96 -15.23
CA HIS A 365 0.31 -5.61 -15.41
C HIS A 365 -0.58 -4.86 -16.39
N ARG A 366 -1.33 -3.88 -15.88
CA ARG A 366 -2.20 -3.01 -16.69
C ARG A 366 -2.00 -1.54 -16.34
N GLU A 367 -1.82 -0.75 -17.39
CA GLU A 367 -1.69 0.70 -17.33
C GLU A 367 -2.95 1.36 -16.75
N LYS A 368 -2.77 2.59 -16.26
CA LYS A 368 -3.85 3.45 -15.77
C LYS A 368 -4.79 3.80 -16.95
N ARG A 369 -5.90 3.08 -17.08
CA ARG A 369 -6.96 3.49 -18.01
C ARG A 369 -7.63 4.75 -17.47
N GLU A 370 -7.44 5.87 -18.15
CA GLU A 370 -8.05 7.13 -17.76
C GLU A 370 -9.51 7.16 -18.22
N TYR A 371 -10.41 7.36 -17.25
CA TYR A 371 -11.84 7.54 -17.50
C TYR A 371 -12.15 9.04 -17.42
N LYS A 372 -13.10 9.50 -18.24
CA LYS A 372 -13.54 10.90 -18.29
C LYS A 372 -13.98 11.43 -16.91
N ASP A 373 -14.68 10.58 -16.16
CA ASP A 373 -15.23 10.88 -14.85
C ASP A 373 -15.45 9.57 -14.06
N THR A 374 -15.71 9.70 -12.76
CA THR A 374 -15.92 8.55 -11.85
C THR A 374 -17.20 7.77 -12.14
N GLU A 375 -18.19 8.37 -12.79
CA GLU A 375 -19.46 7.71 -13.09
C GLU A 375 -19.29 6.75 -14.27
N THR A 376 -18.62 7.21 -15.34
CA THR A 376 -18.20 6.38 -16.48
C THR A 376 -17.35 5.18 -16.03
N GLN A 377 -16.48 5.37 -15.02
CA GLN A 377 -15.72 4.28 -14.42
C GLN A 377 -16.62 3.30 -13.65
N ASP A 378 -17.51 3.80 -12.79
CA ASP A 378 -18.40 2.97 -11.99
C ASP A 378 -19.42 2.21 -12.87
N GLU A 379 -19.80 2.73 -14.04
CA GLU A 379 -20.57 1.99 -15.06
C GLU A 379 -19.77 0.87 -15.72
N ALA A 380 -18.56 1.16 -16.20
CA ALA A 380 -17.71 0.16 -16.85
C ALA A 380 -17.32 -0.98 -15.90
N ASP A 381 -17.00 -0.65 -14.63
CA ASP A 381 -16.69 -1.64 -13.60
C ASP A 381 -17.93 -2.47 -13.22
N ALA A 382 -19.13 -1.89 -13.19
CA ALA A 382 -20.37 -2.63 -12.96
C ALA A 382 -20.71 -3.58 -14.12
N LEU A 383 -20.58 -3.14 -15.37
CA LEU A 383 -20.79 -3.99 -16.55
C LEU A 383 -19.83 -5.19 -16.56
N SER A 384 -18.55 -4.96 -16.26
CA SER A 384 -17.56 -6.02 -16.10
C SER A 384 -17.89 -6.94 -14.93
N PHE A 385 -18.35 -6.41 -13.78
CA PHE A 385 -18.77 -7.22 -12.64
C PHE A 385 -19.87 -8.22 -13.02
N TYR A 386 -20.93 -7.77 -13.70
CA TYR A 386 -22.02 -8.68 -14.07
C TYR A 386 -21.60 -9.70 -15.13
N ALA A 387 -20.88 -9.28 -16.17
CA ALA A 387 -20.40 -10.20 -17.21
C ALA A 387 -19.54 -11.33 -16.61
N THR A 388 -18.53 -11.00 -15.80
CA THR A 388 -17.70 -12.02 -15.15
C THR A 388 -18.50 -12.89 -14.17
N LEU A 389 -19.51 -12.34 -13.48
CA LEU A 389 -20.36 -13.12 -12.58
C LEU A 389 -21.26 -14.14 -13.34
N GLU A 390 -21.91 -13.71 -14.42
CA GLU A 390 -22.86 -14.52 -15.21
C GLU A 390 -22.17 -15.48 -16.20
N ASP A 391 -21.09 -15.05 -16.85
CA ASP A 391 -20.44 -15.77 -17.94
C ASP A 391 -19.29 -16.68 -17.45
N GLU A 392 -18.67 -16.38 -16.29
CA GLU A 392 -17.55 -17.15 -15.73
C GLU A 392 -17.86 -17.77 -14.36
N ILE A 393 -18.18 -16.95 -13.35
CA ILE A 393 -18.22 -17.40 -11.94
C ILE A 393 -19.38 -18.38 -11.70
N LEU A 394 -20.59 -18.03 -12.13
CA LEU A 394 -21.78 -18.89 -11.94
C LEU A 394 -21.66 -20.22 -12.72
N PRO A 395 -21.31 -20.24 -14.02
CA PRO A 395 -21.07 -21.48 -14.73
C PRO A 395 -19.98 -22.35 -14.07
N LEU A 396 -18.86 -21.76 -13.62
CA LEU A 396 -17.79 -22.53 -12.98
C LEU A 396 -18.23 -23.12 -11.64
N PHE A 397 -18.99 -22.38 -10.83
CA PHE A 397 -19.47 -22.85 -9.53
C PHE A 397 -20.56 -23.92 -9.66
N TYR A 398 -21.38 -23.89 -10.71
CA TYR A 398 -22.51 -24.82 -10.91
C TYR A 398 -22.23 -26.01 -11.83
N THR A 399 -21.16 -25.99 -12.62
CA THR A 399 -20.74 -27.16 -13.41
C THR A 399 -20.35 -28.32 -12.47
N ARG A 400 -20.84 -29.52 -12.74
CA ARG A 400 -20.56 -30.75 -11.98
C ARG A 400 -20.05 -31.84 -12.92
N ASP A 401 -19.12 -32.65 -12.44
CA ASP A 401 -18.72 -33.89 -13.12
C ASP A 401 -19.69 -35.05 -12.80
N ALA A 402 -19.36 -36.26 -13.25
CA ALA A 402 -20.16 -37.46 -12.99
C ALA A 402 -20.19 -37.91 -11.52
N ALA A 403 -19.28 -37.40 -10.67
CA ALA A 403 -19.25 -37.64 -9.23
C ALA A 403 -19.98 -36.54 -8.42
N GLY A 404 -20.44 -35.47 -9.07
CA GLY A 404 -21.06 -34.32 -8.40
C GLY A 404 -20.05 -33.30 -7.87
N LEU A 405 -18.83 -33.27 -8.40
CA LEU A 405 -17.76 -32.35 -7.98
C LEU A 405 -17.56 -31.19 -8.97
N PRO A 406 -17.30 -29.96 -8.47
CA PRO A 406 -17.01 -28.80 -9.30
C PRO A 406 -15.52 -28.71 -9.62
N LEU A 407 -14.98 -29.63 -10.43
CA LEU A 407 -13.53 -29.75 -10.67
C LEU A 407 -12.84 -28.43 -11.09
N GLY A 408 -13.46 -27.65 -11.97
CA GLY A 408 -12.93 -26.35 -12.38
C GLY A 408 -12.93 -25.30 -11.27
N TRP A 409 -13.88 -25.37 -10.33
CA TRP A 409 -13.90 -24.55 -9.12
C TRP A 409 -12.78 -24.97 -8.16
N LEU A 410 -12.62 -26.28 -7.93
CA LEU A 410 -11.58 -26.82 -7.06
C LEU A 410 -10.17 -26.44 -7.54
N GLU A 411 -9.91 -26.45 -8.84
CA GLU A 411 -8.64 -25.93 -9.39
C GLU A 411 -8.48 -24.42 -9.12
N LYS A 412 -9.54 -23.61 -9.30
CA LYS A 412 -9.51 -22.16 -8.96
C LYS A 412 -9.21 -21.95 -7.45
N MET A 413 -9.78 -22.78 -6.57
CA MET A 413 -9.50 -22.75 -5.12
C MET A 413 -8.03 -23.11 -4.83
N ARG A 414 -7.51 -24.21 -5.41
CA ARG A 414 -6.10 -24.64 -5.28
C ARG A 414 -5.15 -23.55 -5.76
N ARG A 415 -5.43 -22.93 -6.92
CA ARG A 415 -4.65 -21.80 -7.45
C ARG A 415 -4.66 -20.61 -6.50
N SER A 416 -5.83 -20.23 -5.97
CA SER A 416 -5.93 -19.14 -5.00
C SER A 416 -5.04 -19.36 -3.78
N ILE A 417 -5.07 -20.56 -3.20
CA ILE A 417 -4.22 -20.88 -2.04
C ILE A 417 -2.74 -20.91 -2.43
N ALA A 418 -2.38 -21.61 -3.51
CA ALA A 418 -0.99 -21.86 -3.87
C ALA A 418 -0.23 -20.63 -4.37
N THR A 419 -0.91 -19.66 -4.98
CA THR A 419 -0.30 -18.42 -5.48
C THR A 419 -0.27 -17.33 -4.41
N CYS A 420 -1.33 -17.23 -3.59
CA CYS A 420 -1.45 -16.17 -2.59
C CYS A 420 -0.82 -16.56 -1.24
N GLY A 421 -0.84 -17.84 -0.87
CA GLY A 421 -0.32 -18.37 0.40
C GLY A 421 1.12 -17.95 0.70
N PRO A 422 2.11 -18.26 -0.16
CA PRO A 422 3.51 -17.89 0.09
C PRO A 422 3.71 -16.37 -0.01
N ARG A 423 3.19 -15.78 -1.10
CA ARG A 423 3.37 -14.36 -1.42
C ARG A 423 2.79 -13.43 -0.36
N PHE A 424 1.64 -13.75 0.23
CA PHE A 424 0.98 -12.88 1.22
C PHE A 424 1.00 -13.44 2.64
N SER A 425 1.99 -14.29 2.94
CA SER A 425 2.29 -14.71 4.31
C SER A 425 2.91 -13.56 5.12
N MET A 426 2.56 -13.46 6.41
CA MET A 426 3.22 -12.52 7.34
C MET A 426 4.70 -12.87 7.57
N ARG A 427 5.09 -14.14 7.40
CA ARG A 427 6.50 -14.56 7.51
C ARG A 427 7.37 -13.91 6.43
N ARG A 428 6.93 -13.96 5.16
CA ARG A 428 7.57 -13.24 4.04
C ARG A 428 7.70 -11.76 4.34
N MET A 429 6.60 -11.12 4.72
CA MET A 429 6.55 -9.69 5.06
C MET A 429 7.55 -9.33 6.17
N VAL A 430 7.62 -10.11 7.26
CA VAL A 430 8.55 -9.84 8.38
C VAL A 430 10.01 -10.09 8.01
N LYS A 431 10.32 -11.09 7.17
CA LYS A 431 11.66 -11.27 6.60
C LYS A 431 12.08 -10.04 5.80
N GLU A 432 11.24 -9.56 4.89
CA GLU A 432 11.50 -8.34 4.10
C GLU A 432 11.69 -7.11 4.99
N TYR A 433 10.83 -6.88 6.01
CA TYR A 433 11.04 -5.77 6.96
C TYR A 433 12.39 -5.89 7.67
N THR A 434 12.78 -7.11 8.04
CA THR A 434 14.05 -7.36 8.74
C THR A 434 15.25 -7.08 7.83
N GLU A 435 15.27 -7.64 6.63
CA GLU A 435 16.39 -7.58 5.70
C GLU A 435 16.52 -6.22 5.01
N GLN A 436 15.41 -5.59 4.63
CA GLN A 436 15.40 -4.39 3.80
C GLN A 436 15.29 -3.08 4.60
N LEU A 437 14.80 -3.12 5.85
CA LEU A 437 14.59 -1.92 6.67
C LEU A 437 15.24 -2.02 8.06
N TYR A 438 14.93 -3.03 8.88
CA TYR A 438 15.41 -3.09 10.26
C TYR A 438 16.93 -3.29 10.38
N LEU A 439 17.53 -4.21 9.60
CA LEU A 439 18.98 -4.41 9.62
C LEU A 439 19.75 -3.20 9.04
N PRO A 440 19.34 -2.59 7.91
CA PRO A 440 19.90 -1.31 7.46
C PRO A 440 19.79 -0.19 8.51
N ALA A 441 18.60 0.04 9.06
CA ALA A 441 18.37 1.08 10.07
C ALA A 441 19.14 0.83 11.38
N LEU A 442 19.32 -0.43 11.77
CA LEU A 442 20.17 -0.79 12.90
C LEU A 442 21.64 -0.46 12.61
N ALA A 443 22.13 -0.72 11.39
CA ALA A 443 23.50 -0.42 11.00
C ALA A 443 23.76 1.10 10.96
N THR A 444 22.88 1.89 10.31
CA THR A 444 23.00 3.35 10.24
C THR A 444 22.80 4.02 11.60
N GLY A 445 21.79 3.59 12.38
CA GLY A 445 21.56 4.08 13.73
C GLY A 445 22.72 3.75 14.68
N SER A 446 23.33 2.57 14.57
CA SER A 446 24.52 2.22 15.35
C SER A 446 25.72 3.10 14.95
N ALA A 447 25.96 3.29 13.65
CA ALA A 447 27.03 4.14 13.14
C ALA A 447 26.87 5.63 13.51
N ALA A 448 25.63 6.11 13.66
CA ALA A 448 25.35 7.46 14.14
C ALA A 448 25.61 7.64 15.65
N ALA A 449 25.63 6.55 16.43
CA ALA A 449 25.71 6.55 17.89
C ALA A 449 27.10 6.25 18.49
N VAL A 450 28.11 5.91 17.67
CA VAL A 450 29.49 5.70 18.15
C VAL A 450 30.22 7.02 18.43
N ASP A 451 31.32 6.94 19.20
CA ASP A 451 32.31 8.01 19.40
C ASP A 451 31.72 9.39 19.73
N GLY A 452 30.80 9.45 20.69
CA GLY A 452 30.14 10.70 21.11
C GLY A 452 29.29 11.32 20.01
N TYR A 453 28.69 10.48 19.16
CA TYR A 453 27.86 10.85 18.01
C TYR A 453 28.62 11.63 16.92
N ALA A 454 29.93 11.41 16.77
CA ALA A 454 30.79 12.17 15.86
C ALA A 454 30.27 12.22 14.41
N ALA A 455 29.78 11.09 13.88
CA ALA A 455 29.23 11.02 12.53
C ALA A 455 27.97 11.89 12.35
N ALA A 456 27.05 11.86 13.32
CA ALA A 456 25.82 12.66 13.29
C ALA A 456 26.11 14.16 13.47
N ARG A 457 27.07 14.54 14.33
CA ARG A 457 27.54 15.93 14.47
C ARG A 457 28.13 16.45 13.15
N SER A 458 29.02 15.67 12.53
CA SER A 458 29.63 16.00 11.23
C SER A 458 28.58 16.15 10.12
N LEU A 459 27.61 15.22 10.03
CA LEU A 459 26.55 15.28 9.04
C LEU A 459 25.64 16.51 9.23
N ALA A 460 25.29 16.85 10.48
CA ALA A 460 24.47 18.02 10.79
C ALA A 460 25.18 19.34 10.42
N GLU A 461 26.47 19.47 10.77
CA GLU A 461 27.29 20.63 10.40
C GLU A 461 27.46 20.75 8.88
N TRP A 462 27.66 19.63 8.19
CA TRP A 462 27.73 19.55 6.73
C TRP A 462 26.41 19.94 6.07
N LYS A 463 25.27 19.37 6.48
CA LYS A 463 23.93 19.70 5.95
C LYS A 463 23.62 21.20 6.12
N ARG A 464 24.03 21.81 7.24
CA ARG A 464 23.91 23.26 7.47
C ARG A 464 24.78 24.04 6.49
N ARG A 465 26.09 23.72 6.37
CA ARG A 465 27.03 24.38 5.44
C ARG A 465 26.53 24.33 3.99
N VAL A 466 26.03 23.18 3.55
CA VAL A 466 25.50 22.99 2.19
C VAL A 466 24.28 23.89 1.95
N ARG A 467 23.29 23.89 2.85
CA ARG A 467 22.08 24.73 2.72
C ARG A 467 22.42 26.22 2.67
N GLU A 468 23.32 26.69 3.54
CA GLU A 468 23.77 28.09 3.57
C GLU A 468 24.44 28.53 2.25
N ASN A 469 25.14 27.63 1.56
CA ASN A 469 26.00 27.95 0.42
C ASN A 469 25.48 27.46 -0.95
N TRP A 470 24.37 26.70 -1.00
CA TRP A 470 23.81 26.12 -2.23
C TRP A 470 23.51 27.15 -3.33
N HIS A 471 23.18 28.39 -2.94
CA HIS A 471 22.96 29.50 -3.86
C HIS A 471 24.19 29.77 -4.77
N SER A 472 25.40 29.46 -4.30
CA SER A 472 26.67 29.66 -5.02
C SER A 472 27.08 28.54 -5.98
N VAL A 473 26.43 27.37 -5.91
CA VAL A 473 26.68 26.26 -6.85
C VAL A 473 26.11 26.62 -8.21
N ASN A 474 26.83 26.37 -9.30
CA ASN A 474 26.33 26.52 -10.67
C ASN A 474 26.70 25.29 -11.51
N LEU A 475 25.81 24.87 -12.39
CA LEU A 475 25.99 23.77 -13.32
C LEU A 475 25.60 24.27 -14.71
N GLN A 476 26.37 23.92 -15.74
CA GLN A 476 26.04 24.20 -17.15
C GLN A 476 26.35 22.99 -18.01
N SER A 477 25.51 22.70 -19.00
CA SER A 477 25.85 21.73 -20.04
C SER A 477 26.94 22.32 -20.95
N VAL A 478 28.01 21.55 -21.18
CA VAL A 478 29.12 21.92 -22.08
C VAL A 478 28.91 21.30 -23.46
N GLN A 479 28.40 20.07 -23.49
CA GLN A 479 28.00 19.36 -24.70
C GLN A 479 26.67 18.65 -24.46
N GLY A 480 25.63 19.05 -25.21
CA GLY A 480 24.31 18.44 -25.14
C GLY A 480 24.27 17.04 -25.75
N ALA A 481 23.27 16.25 -25.35
CA ALA A 481 23.02 14.93 -25.94
C ALA A 481 22.67 15.05 -27.44
N PRO A 482 23.09 14.09 -28.28
CA PRO A 482 22.69 14.06 -29.68
C PRO A 482 21.18 13.82 -29.81
N THR A 483 20.55 14.42 -30.82
CA THR A 483 19.10 14.25 -31.07
C THR A 483 18.73 12.86 -31.60
N GLN A 484 19.72 12.08 -32.06
CA GLN A 484 19.59 10.70 -32.51
C GLN A 484 20.87 9.92 -32.14
N ALA A 485 20.69 8.68 -31.69
CA ALA A 485 21.77 7.73 -31.43
C ALA A 485 21.26 6.29 -31.63
N GLY A 486 22.15 5.37 -31.95
CA GLY A 486 21.87 3.94 -31.99
C GLY A 486 21.76 3.32 -30.59
N VAL A 487 21.03 2.21 -30.50
CA VAL A 487 21.03 1.37 -29.30
C VAL A 487 22.42 0.78 -29.13
N GLY A 488 23.02 0.96 -27.95
CA GLY A 488 24.40 0.58 -27.65
C GLY A 488 25.48 1.62 -28.00
N ASP A 489 25.15 2.75 -28.64
CA ASP A 489 26.12 3.80 -28.91
C ASP A 489 26.67 4.41 -27.61
N ALA A 490 27.97 4.73 -27.58
CA ALA A 490 28.61 5.41 -26.44
C ALA A 490 28.44 6.93 -26.53
N ILE A 491 27.38 7.46 -25.92
CA ILE A 491 27.09 8.89 -25.86
C ILE A 491 27.85 9.49 -24.68
N THR A 492 28.83 10.35 -24.96
CA THR A 492 29.58 11.08 -23.92
C THR A 492 28.94 12.44 -23.67
N LEU A 493 28.56 12.73 -22.43
CA LEU A 493 28.05 14.04 -22.01
C LEU A 493 29.08 14.74 -21.13
N THR A 494 29.16 16.06 -21.28
CA THR A 494 30.06 16.91 -20.48
C THR A 494 29.28 18.07 -19.89
N ALA A 495 29.44 18.30 -18.58
CA ALA A 495 28.84 19.43 -17.86
C ALA A 495 29.90 20.11 -16.98
N ARG A 496 29.84 21.43 -16.85
CA ARG A 496 30.75 22.22 -16.02
C ARG A 496 30.09 22.60 -14.72
N LEU A 497 30.75 22.25 -13.62
CA LEU A 497 30.34 22.58 -12.26
C LEU A 497 31.23 23.70 -11.71
N TRP A 498 30.62 24.77 -11.21
CA TRP A 498 31.27 25.70 -10.29
C TRP A 498 30.71 25.42 -8.89
N PRO A 499 31.48 24.82 -7.97
CA PRO A 499 30.99 24.45 -6.64
C PRO A 499 30.83 25.68 -5.72
N GLY A 500 31.31 26.85 -6.13
CA GLY A 500 31.14 28.11 -5.42
C GLY A 500 31.87 28.11 -4.07
N ARG A 501 31.10 28.10 -2.99
CA ARG A 501 31.62 28.05 -1.60
C ARG A 501 31.66 26.63 -1.01
N LEU A 502 31.33 25.60 -1.78
CA LEU A 502 31.41 24.19 -1.37
C LEU A 502 32.64 23.49 -1.99
N SER A 503 33.00 22.31 -1.49
CA SER A 503 33.96 21.43 -2.19
C SER A 503 33.30 20.75 -3.38
N ALA A 504 34.11 20.25 -4.31
CA ALA A 504 33.67 19.25 -5.27
C ALA A 504 33.19 17.96 -4.56
N ASP A 505 33.85 17.58 -3.46
CA ASP A 505 33.53 16.37 -2.69
C ASP A 505 32.19 16.46 -1.92
N ASP A 506 31.64 17.68 -1.77
CA ASP A 506 30.31 17.91 -1.19
C ASP A 506 29.17 17.61 -2.18
N LEU A 507 29.49 17.24 -3.44
CA LEU A 507 28.58 17.26 -4.58
C LEU A 507 28.71 15.98 -5.42
N ALA A 508 27.58 15.47 -5.88
CA ALA A 508 27.51 14.43 -6.91
C ALA A 508 26.94 15.04 -8.19
N VAL A 509 27.66 14.88 -9.31
CA VAL A 509 27.19 15.24 -10.65
C VAL A 509 26.79 13.95 -11.37
N GLU A 510 25.59 13.92 -11.93
CA GLU A 510 24.94 12.71 -12.41
C GLU A 510 24.19 12.97 -13.72
N ILE A 511 24.32 12.06 -14.69
CA ILE A 511 23.38 11.97 -15.82
C ILE A 511 22.16 11.20 -15.31
N VAL A 512 20.96 11.70 -15.61
CA VAL A 512 19.72 10.94 -15.46
C VAL A 512 19.11 10.74 -16.85
N VAL A 513 18.82 9.49 -17.19
CA VAL A 513 18.21 9.09 -18.45
C VAL A 513 16.98 8.22 -18.17
N GLY A 514 15.92 8.36 -18.97
CA GLY A 514 14.74 7.51 -18.90
C GLY A 514 13.85 7.71 -20.12
N GLY A 515 12.72 7.00 -20.17
CA GLY A 515 11.68 7.31 -21.15
C GLY A 515 11.12 8.72 -20.93
N ASP A 516 10.79 9.43 -22.01
CA ASP A 516 10.20 10.77 -21.93
C ASP A 516 8.80 10.72 -21.29
N ALA A 517 8.68 11.25 -20.07
CA ALA A 517 7.44 11.45 -19.34
C ALA A 517 7.09 12.95 -19.17
N GLY A 518 7.46 13.78 -20.16
CA GLY A 518 7.20 15.21 -20.20
C GLY A 518 8.20 16.00 -19.36
N ASN A 519 7.84 16.32 -18.12
CA ASN A 519 8.70 17.03 -17.16
C ASN A 519 9.30 16.08 -16.10
N ASP A 520 9.30 14.77 -16.40
CA ASP A 520 9.84 13.71 -15.55
C ASP A 520 10.38 12.58 -16.43
N PHE A 521 10.94 11.55 -15.81
CA PHE A 521 11.56 10.40 -16.46
C PHE A 521 10.79 9.12 -16.10
N ALA A 522 10.42 8.31 -17.09
CA ALA A 522 9.95 6.94 -16.88
C ALA A 522 11.15 5.98 -16.75
N ALA A 523 11.14 5.09 -15.76
CA ALA A 523 12.21 4.15 -15.44
C ALA A 523 13.63 4.79 -15.42
N PRO A 524 13.87 5.84 -14.62
CA PRO A 524 15.11 6.61 -14.69
C PRO A 524 16.35 5.87 -14.17
N VAL A 525 17.37 5.77 -15.02
CA VAL A 525 18.72 5.30 -14.69
C VAL A 525 19.61 6.49 -14.36
N VAL A 526 20.42 6.36 -13.31
CA VAL A 526 21.39 7.38 -12.86
C VAL A 526 22.81 6.90 -13.18
N ILE A 527 23.60 7.75 -13.82
CA ILE A 527 25.00 7.46 -14.17
C ILE A 527 25.88 8.55 -13.51
N PRO A 528 26.78 8.20 -12.56
CA PRO A 528 27.66 9.18 -11.93
C PRO A 528 28.71 9.69 -12.92
N MET A 529 28.90 11.00 -12.99
CA MET A 529 29.92 11.63 -13.82
C MET A 529 31.23 11.77 -13.05
N GLN A 530 32.35 11.62 -13.74
CA GLN A 530 33.70 11.74 -13.17
C GLN A 530 34.26 13.15 -13.38
N PRO A 531 34.96 13.74 -12.39
CA PRO A 531 35.61 15.03 -12.55
C PRO A 531 36.84 14.93 -13.47
N GLY A 532 37.01 15.93 -14.33
CA GLY A 532 38.08 16.06 -15.31
C GLY A 532 38.84 17.39 -15.16
N GLU A 533 38.89 18.18 -16.23
CA GLU A 533 39.68 19.41 -16.30
C GLU A 533 39.18 20.48 -15.32
N ARG A 534 40.11 21.19 -14.68
CA ARG A 534 39.85 22.32 -13.78
C ARG A 534 40.25 23.63 -14.45
N HIS A 535 39.34 24.58 -14.44
CA HIS A 535 39.45 25.87 -15.13
C HIS A 535 39.85 26.99 -14.16
N GLY A 536 40.54 28.01 -14.67
CA GLY A 536 41.06 29.13 -13.86
C GLY A 536 40.00 30.03 -13.22
N ASP A 537 38.74 29.89 -13.61
CA ASP A 537 37.56 30.55 -13.04
C ASP A 537 36.91 29.76 -11.89
N GLY A 538 37.48 28.60 -11.53
CA GLY A 538 36.94 27.67 -10.52
C GLY A 538 35.96 26.64 -11.06
N GLY A 539 35.72 26.61 -12.38
CA GLY A 539 34.92 25.56 -13.02
C GLY A 539 35.65 24.22 -13.05
N ILE A 540 34.89 23.13 -12.98
CA ILE A 540 35.37 21.75 -13.10
C ILE A 540 34.49 21.05 -14.13
N ASP A 541 35.07 20.51 -15.20
CA ASP A 541 34.34 19.69 -16.14
C ASP A 541 34.09 18.30 -15.56
N TYR A 542 32.87 17.80 -15.73
CA TYR A 542 32.45 16.45 -15.38
C TYR A 542 32.04 15.72 -16.64
N GLN A 543 32.44 14.45 -16.76
CA GLN A 543 32.20 13.62 -17.92
C GLN A 543 31.51 12.32 -17.52
N GLY A 544 30.52 11.89 -18.30
CA GLY A 544 29.85 10.60 -18.13
C GLY A 544 29.46 10.01 -19.47
N THR A 545 29.41 8.68 -19.55
CA THR A 545 29.05 7.96 -20.78
C THR A 545 27.73 7.22 -20.57
N LEU A 546 26.77 7.53 -21.42
CA LEU A 546 25.47 6.89 -21.55
C LEU A 546 25.51 5.91 -22.73
N SER A 547 24.98 4.70 -22.54
CA SER A 547 24.70 3.76 -23.63
C SER A 547 23.23 3.36 -23.60
N PRO A 548 22.38 3.84 -24.54
CA PRO A 548 20.97 3.48 -24.59
C PRO A 548 20.78 1.97 -24.77
N SER A 549 20.06 1.33 -23.85
CA SER A 549 19.74 -0.10 -23.92
C SER A 549 18.47 -0.41 -24.72
N GLU A 550 17.61 0.59 -24.94
CA GLU A 550 16.31 0.44 -25.59
C GLU A 550 16.07 1.52 -26.65
N SER A 551 15.28 1.20 -27.66
CA SER A 551 14.85 2.14 -28.71
C SER A 551 13.60 2.90 -28.26
N GLY A 552 13.64 4.23 -28.33
CA GLY A 552 12.48 5.06 -28.01
C GLY A 552 12.85 6.54 -27.90
N ARG A 553 11.90 7.34 -27.41
CA ARG A 553 12.16 8.74 -27.04
C ARG A 553 12.66 8.77 -25.61
N LEU A 554 13.96 9.05 -25.44
CA LEU A 554 14.59 9.18 -24.13
C LEU A 554 14.66 10.65 -23.72
N ALA A 555 14.33 10.93 -22.46
CA ALA A 555 14.71 12.15 -21.78
C ALA A 555 16.11 11.95 -21.16
N VAL A 556 16.98 12.95 -21.32
CA VAL A 556 18.33 12.98 -20.73
C VAL A 556 18.53 14.36 -20.12
N GLY A 557 18.96 14.40 -18.85
CA GLY A 557 19.35 15.62 -18.17
C GLY A 557 20.58 15.39 -17.30
N VAL A 558 21.33 16.44 -16.99
CA VAL A 558 22.44 16.37 -16.03
C VAL A 558 22.05 17.12 -14.77
N ARG A 559 22.29 16.52 -13.61
CA ARG A 559 22.03 17.16 -12.31
C ARG A 559 23.26 17.23 -11.43
N VAL A 560 23.26 18.20 -10.52
CA VAL A 560 24.11 18.21 -9.33
C VAL A 560 23.25 18.22 -8.08
N ARG A 561 23.61 17.37 -7.12
CA ARG A 561 22.99 17.26 -5.78
C ARG A 561 24.06 17.16 -4.69
N PRO A 562 23.77 17.49 -3.43
CA PRO A 562 24.69 17.24 -2.33
C PRO A 562 25.05 15.75 -2.19
N SER A 563 26.27 15.48 -1.72
CA SER A 563 26.77 14.13 -1.46
C SER A 563 27.60 14.09 -0.19
N HIS A 564 27.32 13.12 0.69
CA HIS A 564 28.07 12.89 1.92
C HIS A 564 27.93 11.43 2.35
N PRO A 565 28.99 10.72 2.76
CA PRO A 565 28.93 9.29 3.11
C PRO A 565 27.98 8.94 4.26
N GLY A 566 27.64 9.91 5.10
CA GLY A 566 26.69 9.75 6.21
C GLY A 566 25.20 9.88 5.84
N MET A 567 24.84 10.18 4.58
CA MET A 567 23.44 10.15 4.14
C MET A 567 23.04 8.72 3.74
N VAL A 568 21.81 8.34 4.09
CA VAL A 568 21.17 7.08 3.68
C VAL A 568 20.59 7.20 2.27
N HIS A 569 20.07 8.38 1.92
CA HIS A 569 19.54 8.66 0.58
C HIS A 569 20.12 9.95 -0.02
N GLY A 570 20.32 9.95 -1.34
CA GLY A 570 20.99 11.03 -2.07
C GLY A 570 20.25 12.38 -2.04
N ASP A 571 18.94 12.36 -1.78
CA ASP A 571 18.03 13.49 -1.91
C ASP A 571 17.57 14.05 -0.54
N GLU A 572 18.13 13.56 0.58
CA GLU A 572 17.79 13.96 1.96
C GLU A 572 17.83 15.46 2.25
N VAL A 573 18.65 16.21 1.51
CA VAL A 573 18.84 17.65 1.73
C VAL A 573 17.76 18.47 1.02
N GLY A 574 17.04 17.90 0.04
CA GLY A 574 16.04 18.60 -0.77
C GLY A 574 16.64 19.65 -1.72
N LEU A 575 17.87 19.43 -2.20
CA LEU A 575 18.62 20.38 -3.03
C LEU A 575 19.14 19.70 -4.30
N VAL A 576 18.80 20.25 -5.45
CA VAL A 576 19.26 19.78 -6.76
C VAL A 576 19.29 20.95 -7.75
N ARG A 577 20.16 20.88 -8.76
CA ARG A 577 20.14 21.75 -9.94
C ARG A 577 20.26 20.88 -11.19
N TRP A 578 19.51 21.22 -12.23
CA TRP A 578 19.40 20.48 -13.49
C TRP A 578 19.83 21.35 -14.68
N VAL A 579 20.39 20.72 -15.71
CA VAL A 579 20.74 21.30 -17.03
C VAL A 579 20.52 20.30 -18.17
#